data_AF-A0A735M8I8-F1
#
_entry.id   AF-A0A735M8I8-F1
#
_cell.length_a   1.000
_cell.length_b   1.000
_cell.length_c   1.000
_cell.angle_alpha   90.00
_cell.angle_beta   90.00
_cell.angle_gamma   90.00
#
_symmetry.space_group_name_H-M   'P 1'
#
loop_
_entity.id
_entity.type
_entity.pdbx_description
1 polymer ?
#
loop_
_entity_poly.entity_id
_entity_poly.type
_entity_poly.pdbx_seq_one_letter_code
_entity_poly.pdbx_strand_id
1 'polypeptide(L)'
;MWPVGDYTGRITPTASEAFPAANTSYYTLWQTWASEAIVGEGEQRDIAVERLCACLSNQKSILDLGDLSLHTLPLLPACVST
;
A
#
# COMPACT_ATOMS: atom_id res chain seq x y z
N MET A 1 -7.72 26.93 42.09
CA MET A 1 -7.01 27.82 41.16
C MET A 1 -5.81 27.06 40.60
N TRP A 2 -5.84 26.77 39.31
CA TRP A 2 -4.74 26.23 38.51
C TRP A 2 -4.60 27.19 37.31
N PRO A 3 -3.41 27.66 36.93
CA PRO A 3 -3.25 28.40 35.69
C PRO A 3 -2.51 27.59 34.61
N VAL A 4 -3.09 27.66 33.41
CA VAL A 4 -2.53 27.70 32.06
C VAL A 4 -1.71 26.52 31.51
N GLY A 5 -2.14 26.07 30.33
CA GLY A 5 -1.43 25.15 29.46
C GLY A 5 -2.28 24.88 28.22
N ASP A 6 -2.41 25.91 27.38
CA ASP A 6 -3.10 25.88 26.09
C ASP A 6 -2.35 24.95 25.13
N TYR A 7 -2.81 23.71 24.94
CA TYR A 7 -2.30 22.81 23.90
C TYR A 7 -3.17 22.94 22.64
N THR A 8 -3.25 24.16 22.12
CA THR A 8 -3.69 24.37 20.74
C THR A 8 -2.56 23.93 19.82
N GLY A 9 -2.74 22.77 19.18
CA GLY A 9 -2.01 22.42 17.96
C GLY A 9 -1.06 21.24 18.05
N ARG A 10 -1.57 20.01 18.10
CA ARG A 10 -0.93 18.84 17.44
C ARG A 10 -1.86 17.63 17.50
N ILE A 11 -2.50 17.31 16.38
CA ILE A 11 -2.44 16.00 15.68
C ILE A 11 -3.55 15.90 14.62
N THR A 12 -3.32 16.51 13.46
CA THR A 12 -3.57 15.78 12.22
C THR A 12 -2.22 15.72 11.51
N PRO A 13 -1.72 14.50 11.34
CA PRO A 13 -1.84 13.95 10.01
C PRO A 13 -2.38 12.53 10.04
N THR A 14 -3.27 12.31 9.07
CA THR A 14 -3.32 11.08 8.28
C THR A 14 -3.67 9.79 9.02
N ALA A 15 -4.91 9.36 8.82
CA ALA A 15 -5.23 7.94 8.77
C ALA A 15 -4.46 7.31 7.60
N SER A 16 -3.16 7.07 7.75
CA SER A 16 -2.37 6.29 6.79
C SER A 16 -1.32 5.40 7.46
N GLU A 17 -1.37 5.27 8.79
CA GLU A 17 -0.73 4.15 9.48
C GLU A 17 -1.80 3.11 9.83
N ALA A 18 -2.53 2.66 8.80
CA ALA A 18 -3.08 1.33 8.85
C ALA A 18 -1.89 0.37 8.72
N PHE A 19 -1.18 0.12 9.81
CA PHE A 19 -0.55 -1.19 9.98
C PHE A 19 -1.64 -2.19 9.62
N PRO A 20 -1.46 -3.05 8.60
CA PRO A 20 -2.46 -4.05 8.31
C PRO A 20 -2.70 -4.78 9.62
N ALA A 21 -3.95 -4.71 10.11
CA ALA A 21 -4.41 -5.58 11.18
C ALA A 21 -3.84 -6.96 10.85
N ALA A 22 -3.22 -7.64 11.82
CA ALA A 22 -2.35 -8.81 11.62
C ALA A 22 -2.99 -10.01 10.86
N ASN A 23 -4.20 -9.85 10.34
CA ASN A 23 -4.99 -10.77 9.53
C ASN A 23 -5.45 -10.20 8.18
N THR A 24 -5.07 -8.98 7.78
CA THR A 24 -5.45 -8.45 6.46
C THR A 24 -4.67 -9.21 5.40
N SER A 25 -5.39 -9.90 4.52
CA SER A 25 -4.79 -10.59 3.39
C SER A 25 -4.06 -9.60 2.48
N TYR A 26 -2.92 -10.01 1.95
CA TYR A 26 -2.20 -9.24 0.92
C TYR A 26 -3.11 -8.80 -0.22
N TYR A 27 -4.06 -9.65 -0.60
CA TYR A 27 -5.07 -9.35 -1.62
C TYR A 27 -5.91 -8.10 -1.30
N THR A 28 -6.37 -7.94 -0.06
CA THR A 28 -7.13 -6.74 0.34
C THR A 28 -6.24 -5.50 0.32
N LEU A 29 -4.99 -5.60 0.78
CA LEU A 29 -4.05 -4.47 0.75
C LEU A 29 -3.75 -4.02 -0.68
N TRP A 30 -3.53 -4.96 -1.58
CA TRP A 30 -3.26 -4.68 -2.99
C TRP A 30 -4.46 -4.06 -3.70
N GLN A 31 -5.68 -4.52 -3.41
CA GLN A 31 -6.90 -3.91 -3.95
C GLN A 31 -7.11 -2.48 -3.45
N THR A 32 -6.86 -2.21 -2.16
CA THR A 32 -6.92 -0.84 -1.63
C THR A 32 -5.90 0.04 -2.34
N TRP A 33 -4.64 -0.41 -2.44
CA TRP A 33 -3.58 0.32 -3.14
C TRP A 33 -3.91 0.59 -4.62
N ALA A 34 -4.52 -0.37 -5.32
CA ALA A 34 -4.98 -0.19 -6.69
C ALA A 34 -6.12 0.84 -6.79
N SER A 35 -7.02 0.85 -5.81
CA SER A 35 -8.12 1.83 -5.74
C SER A 35 -7.64 3.26 -5.45
N GLU A 36 -6.47 3.41 -4.84
CA GLU A 36 -5.81 4.70 -4.60
C GLU A 36 -5.03 5.21 -5.82
N ALA A 37 -5.11 4.54 -6.98
CA ALA A 37 -4.49 5.01 -8.21
C ALA A 37 -5.03 6.40 -8.60
N ILE A 38 -4.13 7.30 -8.99
CA ILE A 38 -4.55 8.63 -9.45
C ILE A 38 -5.08 8.48 -10.88
N VAL A 39 -6.37 8.76 -11.04
CA VAL A 39 -7.03 8.69 -12.36
C VAL A 39 -6.37 9.69 -13.32
N GLY A 40 -5.82 9.17 -14.41
CA GLY A 40 -5.19 9.98 -15.47
C GLY A 40 -3.67 9.97 -15.50
N GLU A 41 -2.99 9.36 -14.51
CA GLU A 41 -1.52 9.23 -14.53
C GLU A 41 -1.02 8.00 -15.31
N GLY A 42 -1.94 7.15 -15.80
CA GLY A 42 -1.59 5.96 -16.56
C GLY A 42 -0.96 4.85 -15.71
N GLU A 43 -1.08 4.93 -14.38
CA GLU A 43 -0.66 3.86 -13.47
C GLU A 43 -1.44 2.58 -13.73
N GLN A 44 -0.73 1.48 -13.95
CA GLN A 44 -1.33 0.17 -14.19
C GLN A 44 -1.35 -0.66 -12.91
N ARG A 45 -1.96 -0.10 -11.85
CA ARG A 45 -2.01 -0.78 -10.54
C ARG A 45 -2.80 -2.08 -10.60
N ASP A 46 -3.88 -2.17 -11.38
CA ASP A 46 -4.64 -3.41 -11.57
C ASP A 46 -3.76 -4.56 -12.10
N ILE A 47 -2.93 -4.27 -13.12
CA ILE A 47 -2.00 -5.26 -13.68
C ILE A 47 -0.93 -5.64 -12.64
N ALA A 48 -0.46 -4.69 -11.84
CA ALA A 48 0.47 -4.97 -10.76
C ALA A 48 -0.14 -5.92 -9.71
N VAL A 49 -1.41 -5.73 -9.34
CA VAL A 49 -2.12 -6.62 -8.41
C VAL A 49 -2.26 -8.03 -8.98
N GLU A 50 -2.58 -8.17 -10.26
CA GLU A 50 -2.63 -9.50 -10.91
C GLU A 50 -1.27 -10.21 -10.83
N ARG A 51 -0.17 -9.50 -11.12
CA ARG A 51 1.19 -10.05 -11.02
C ARG A 51 1.57 -10.42 -9.60
N LEU A 52 1.21 -9.59 -8.62
CA LEU A 52 1.40 -9.87 -7.19
C LEU A 52 0.65 -11.12 -6.73
N CYS A 53 -0.62 -11.24 -7.14
CA CYS A 53 -1.44 -12.40 -6.84
C CYS A 53 -0.84 -13.67 -7.46
N ALA A 54 -0.46 -13.62 -8.75
CA ALA A 54 0.19 -14.72 -9.42
C ALA A 54 1.53 -15.09 -8.77
N CYS A 55 2.33 -14.11 -8.34
CA CYS A 55 3.60 -14.33 -7.66
C CYS A 55 3.39 -15.09 -6.34
N LEU A 56 2.40 -14.66 -5.54
CA LEU A 56 2.06 -15.29 -4.27
C LEU A 56 1.50 -16.71 -4.46
N SER A 57 0.57 -16.90 -5.41
CA SER A 57 -0.03 -18.21 -5.70
C SER A 57 0.98 -19.22 -6.23
N ASN A 58 1.94 -18.77 -7.06
CA ASN A 58 2.97 -19.63 -7.62
C ASN A 58 4.24 -19.71 -6.76
N GLN A 59 4.26 -19.05 -5.59
CA GLN A 59 5.43 -18.92 -4.71
C GLN A 59 6.70 -18.50 -5.47
N LYS A 60 6.54 -17.60 -6.46
CA LYS A 60 7.69 -17.09 -7.22
C LYS A 60 8.51 -16.17 -6.33
N SER A 61 9.83 -16.28 -6.43
CA SER A 61 10.76 -15.38 -5.74
C SER A 61 10.99 -14.06 -6.49
N ILE A 62 10.61 -14.00 -7.77
CA ILE A 62 10.82 -12.83 -8.63
C ILE A 62 9.46 -12.24 -9.00
N LEU A 63 9.32 -10.94 -8.78
CA LEU A 63 8.15 -10.16 -9.18
C LEU A 63 8.59 -9.02 -10.10
N ASP A 64 8.14 -9.08 -11.35
CA ASP A 64 8.36 -8.01 -12.32
C ASP A 64 7.16 -7.05 -12.31
N LEU A 65 7.38 -5.80 -11.90
CA LEU A 65 6.41 -4.69 -11.99
C LEU A 65 6.88 -3.59 -12.96
N GLY A 66 7.83 -3.91 -13.85
CA GLY A 66 8.35 -2.98 -14.86
C GLY A 66 7.27 -2.54 -15.85
N ASP A 67 7.46 -1.34 -16.42
CA ASP A 67 6.59 -0.74 -17.45
C ASP A 67 5.13 -0.48 -17.03
N LEU A 68 4.83 -0.53 -15.72
CA LEU A 68 3.48 -0.28 -15.19
C LEU A 68 3.23 1.17 -14.75
N SER A 69 4.19 2.08 -15.00
CA SER A 69 4.14 3.50 -14.62
C SER A 69 3.74 3.74 -13.15
N LEU A 70 4.14 2.86 -12.24
CA LEU A 70 3.74 2.93 -10.83
C LEU A 70 4.51 4.05 -10.11
N HIS A 71 3.79 4.97 -9.48
CA HIS A 71 4.41 6.02 -8.66
C HIS A 71 4.70 5.56 -7.23
N THR A 72 3.94 4.58 -6.75
CA THR A 72 4.10 3.97 -5.43
C THR A 72 4.03 2.45 -5.54
N LEU A 73 4.70 1.73 -4.63
CA LEU A 73 4.64 0.27 -4.56
C LEU A 73 3.78 -0.17 -3.37
N PRO A 74 2.99 -1.25 -3.50
CA PRO A 74 2.23 -1.80 -2.40
C PRO A 74 3.12 -2.55 -1.42
N LEU A 75 2.54 -3.01 -0.30
CA LEU A 75 3.22 -3.92 0.61
C LEU A 75 3.55 -5.25 -0.08
N LEU A 76 4.83 -5.59 -0.13
CA LEU A 76 5.32 -6.82 -0.75
C LEU A 76 5.49 -7.94 0.30
N PRO A 77 5.23 -9.21 -0.05
CA PRO A 77 5.58 -10.32 0.81
C PRO A 77 7.10 -10.42 0.96
N ALA A 78 7.58 -10.73 2.16
CA ALA A 78 9.02 -10.84 2.45
C ALA A 78 9.77 -11.87 1.59
N CYS A 79 9.04 -12.80 0.95
CA CYS A 79 9.61 -13.84 0.09
C CYS A 79 9.87 -13.39 -1.36
N VAL A 80 9.48 -12.16 -1.72
CA VAL A 80 9.53 -11.66 -3.09
C VAL A 80 10.65 -10.65 -3.23
N SER A 81 11.54 -10.89 -4.19
CA SER A 81 12.55 -9.95 -4.64
C SER A 81 12.03 -9.26 -5.91
N THR A 82 12.15 -7.93 -5.94
CA THR A 82 11.82 -7.07 -7.09
C THR A 82 13.05 -6.79 -7.93
#